data_AF-A0A534J1V1-F1
#
_entry.id   AF-A0A534J1V1-F1
#
_cell.length_a   1.000
_cell.length_b   1.000
_cell.length_c   1.000
_cell.angle_alpha   90.00
_cell.angle_beta   90.00
_cell.angle_gamma   90.00
#
_symmetry.space_group_name_H-M   'P 1'
#
loop_
_entity.id
_entity.type
_entity.pdbx_description
1 polymer ?
#
loop_
_entity_poly.entity_id
_entity_poly.type
_entity_poly.pdbx_seq_one_letter_code
_entity_poly.pdbx_strand_id
1 'polypeptide(L)'
;DTVGEAILVAKDEDDVDELIDEYFKSSPEPIESKLSSEPALRVHTLATIATGHVRTEEELFEFFGRTFFAHQSPVDELRGKVEDVLAFLQREDFLQPRDGTLRATFFGRRTSDLYIDPLSAVKMRAALEDDREGDFYHLWAACSTPDMPKLYLRRGDYTWVEDKITAEAMTFPVEDYEFMMAEVKTATLFQDWTDERSEDEVTKKFGIGPGDIRRIVDQGVWLMYAMAELGKIFNKKKVMPLTRLMIRIQYGIKEELLDLVQLRGVGRVRARALFGRGLKTLRDLQKANPGDLARIPAIGPALATKITEQLHGKAAMKKLAGQAELGEFG
;
A
#
# COMPACT_ATOMS: atom_id res chain seq x y z
N ASP A 1 -15.87 23.18 -29.94
CA ASP A 1 -17.00 22.86 -30.83
C ASP A 1 -18.25 23.64 -30.49
N THR A 2 -19.21 23.68 -31.43
CA THR A 2 -20.54 24.28 -31.25
C THR A 2 -21.63 23.27 -30.88
N VAL A 3 -21.34 21.97 -30.99
CA VAL A 3 -22.21 20.84 -30.62
C VAL A 3 -21.33 19.73 -30.03
N GLY A 4 -21.85 18.98 -29.06
CA GLY A 4 -21.22 17.77 -28.52
C GLY A 4 -21.99 16.52 -28.96
N GLU A 5 -21.27 15.51 -29.43
CA GLU A 5 -21.85 14.24 -29.89
C GLU A 5 -21.39 13.10 -28.96
N ALA A 6 -22.34 12.25 -28.55
CA ALA A 6 -22.09 11.04 -27.78
C ALA A 6 -22.76 9.86 -28.51
N ILE A 7 -21.97 8.83 -28.83
CA ILE A 7 -22.42 7.70 -29.64
C ILE A 7 -22.34 6.43 -28.80
N LEU A 8 -23.47 5.75 -28.64
CA LEU A 8 -23.53 4.40 -28.05
C LEU A 8 -23.50 3.37 -29.18
N VAL A 9 -22.60 2.40 -29.08
CA VAL A 9 -22.38 1.38 -30.12
C VAL A 9 -23.02 0.07 -29.67
N ALA A 10 -24.07 -0.36 -30.37
CA ALA A 10 -24.67 -1.67 -30.22
C ALA A 10 -23.86 -2.73 -31.00
N LYS A 11 -23.83 -3.97 -30.51
CA LYS A 11 -23.21 -5.09 -31.24
C LYS A 11 -24.13 -5.59 -32.35
N ASP A 12 -25.41 -5.71 -32.04
CA ASP A 12 -26.46 -6.19 -32.93
C ASP A 12 -27.57 -5.13 -33.07
N GLU A 13 -28.29 -5.14 -34.19
CA GLU A 13 -29.36 -4.16 -34.46
C GLU A 13 -30.54 -4.31 -33.48
N ASP A 14 -30.81 -5.53 -33.03
CA ASP A 14 -31.89 -5.85 -32.11
C ASP A 14 -31.69 -5.22 -30.70
N ASP A 15 -30.44 -4.90 -30.32
CA ASP A 15 -30.12 -4.28 -29.03
C ASP A 15 -30.37 -2.75 -29.01
N VAL A 16 -30.56 -2.13 -30.17
CA VAL A 16 -30.56 -0.66 -30.30
C VAL A 16 -31.69 -0.01 -29.51
N ASP A 17 -32.91 -0.56 -29.59
CA ASP A 17 -34.06 0.02 -28.90
C ASP A 17 -33.93 -0.10 -27.38
N GLU A 18 -33.44 -1.24 -26.88
CA GLU A 18 -33.18 -1.46 -25.44
C GLU A 18 -32.11 -0.51 -24.91
N LEU A 19 -30.98 -0.37 -25.63
CA LEU A 19 -29.90 0.54 -25.26
C LEU A 19 -30.34 2.02 -25.28
N ILE A 20 -31.22 2.39 -26.21
CA ILE A 20 -31.81 3.73 -26.24
C ILE A 20 -32.67 3.97 -25.01
N ASP A 21 -33.52 3.01 -24.68
CA ASP A 21 -34.42 3.11 -23.54
C ASP A 21 -33.64 3.17 -22.21
N GLU A 22 -32.61 2.34 -22.05
CA GLU A 22 -31.79 2.27 -20.85
C GLU A 22 -30.87 3.49 -20.67
N TYR A 23 -30.10 3.89 -21.69
CA TYR A 23 -29.04 4.90 -21.51
C TYR A 23 -29.44 6.33 -21.87
N PHE A 24 -30.40 6.52 -22.78
CA PHE A 24 -30.80 7.86 -23.23
C PHE A 24 -32.13 8.31 -22.64
N LYS A 25 -33.08 7.39 -22.45
CA LYS A 25 -34.44 7.74 -21.98
C LYS A 25 -34.62 7.53 -20.48
N SER A 26 -33.91 6.59 -19.86
CA SER A 26 -34.04 6.34 -18.42
C SER A 26 -33.28 7.39 -17.61
N SER A 27 -33.75 7.61 -16.38
CA SER A 27 -33.00 8.40 -15.40
C SER A 27 -31.85 7.58 -14.85
N PRO A 28 -30.74 8.21 -14.41
CA PRO A 28 -29.65 7.51 -13.73
C PRO A 28 -30.16 6.77 -12.50
N GLU A 29 -29.46 5.69 -12.13
CA GLU A 29 -29.77 4.91 -10.95
C GLU A 29 -29.66 5.76 -9.67
N PRO A 30 -30.52 5.51 -8.67
CA PRO A 30 -30.43 6.23 -7.41
C PRO A 30 -29.11 5.92 -6.68
N ILE A 31 -28.58 6.93 -5.99
CA ILE A 31 -27.37 6.76 -5.17
C ILE A 31 -27.72 5.94 -3.93
N GLU A 32 -26.99 4.84 -3.70
CA GLU A 32 -27.14 4.00 -2.52
C GLU A 32 -25.92 4.09 -1.58
N SER A 33 -26.17 4.08 -0.28
CA SER A 33 -25.13 3.96 0.73
C SER A 33 -24.42 2.60 0.66
N LYS A 34 -23.08 2.61 0.69
CA LYS A 34 -22.24 1.40 0.76
C LYS A 34 -21.63 1.15 2.16
N LEU A 35 -22.15 1.84 3.19
CA LEU A 35 -21.68 1.74 4.57
C LEU A 35 -21.88 0.34 5.18
N SER A 36 -22.85 -0.44 4.70
CA SER A 36 -23.18 -1.77 5.24
C SER A 36 -22.18 -2.87 4.90
N SER A 37 -21.11 -2.55 4.19
CA SER A 37 -20.00 -3.47 3.93
C SER A 37 -19.15 -3.65 5.19
N GLU A 38 -18.74 -4.88 5.47
CA GLU A 38 -17.96 -5.19 6.68
C GLU A 38 -16.65 -4.38 6.78
N PRO A 39 -15.85 -4.20 5.71
CA PRO A 39 -14.64 -3.36 5.77
C PRO A 39 -14.93 -1.92 6.17
N ALA A 40 -15.99 -1.31 5.64
CA ALA A 40 -16.39 0.05 5.99
C ALA A 40 -16.81 0.13 7.46
N LEU A 41 -17.61 -0.82 7.94
CA LEU A 41 -18.02 -0.88 9.34
C LEU A 41 -16.81 -1.07 10.28
N ARG A 42 -15.84 -1.96 9.96
CA ARG A 42 -14.62 -2.14 10.75
C ARG A 42 -13.83 -0.85 10.91
N VAL A 43 -13.54 -0.18 9.79
CA VAL A 43 -12.76 1.06 9.79
C VAL A 43 -13.47 2.18 10.55
N HIS A 44 -14.76 2.41 10.25
CA HIS A 44 -15.49 3.52 10.87
C HIS A 44 -15.83 3.27 12.35
N THR A 45 -16.07 2.03 12.75
CA THR A 45 -16.29 1.67 14.17
C THR A 45 -15.02 1.91 14.98
N LEU A 46 -13.86 1.43 14.50
CA LEU A 46 -12.60 1.69 15.19
C LEU A 46 -12.29 3.19 15.23
N ALA A 47 -12.43 3.91 14.11
CA ALA A 47 -12.08 5.32 14.01
C ALA A 47 -12.93 6.20 14.96
N THR A 48 -14.24 5.97 15.02
CA THR A 48 -15.15 6.75 15.89
C THR A 48 -14.84 6.54 17.37
N ILE A 49 -14.49 5.32 17.78
CA ILE A 49 -14.09 5.01 19.16
C ILE A 49 -12.67 5.53 19.46
N ALA A 50 -11.72 5.35 18.54
CA ALA A 50 -10.32 5.76 18.70
C ALA A 50 -10.15 7.28 18.83
N THR A 51 -10.96 8.05 18.09
CA THR A 51 -11.03 9.51 18.17
C THR A 51 -11.86 10.01 19.35
N GLY A 52 -12.55 9.12 20.07
CA GLY A 52 -13.33 9.44 21.26
C GLY A 52 -14.68 10.12 20.99
N HIS A 53 -15.18 10.07 19.75
CA HIS A 53 -16.53 10.53 19.40
C HIS A 53 -17.62 9.63 19.99
N VAL A 54 -17.31 8.34 20.13
CA VAL A 54 -18.20 7.31 20.67
C VAL A 54 -17.48 6.57 21.79
N ARG A 55 -18.20 6.28 22.88
CA ARG A 55 -17.70 5.60 24.08
C ARG A 55 -18.57 4.44 24.52
N THR A 56 -19.77 4.27 23.97
CA THR A 56 -20.65 3.15 24.27
C THR A 56 -21.21 2.56 22.98
N GLU A 57 -21.72 1.34 23.06
CA GLU A 57 -22.41 0.71 21.93
C GLU A 57 -23.68 1.48 21.55
N GLU A 58 -24.40 2.04 22.53
CA GLU A 58 -25.56 2.91 22.29
C GLU A 58 -25.19 4.17 21.49
N GLU A 59 -24.12 4.86 21.89
CA GLU A 59 -23.59 6.03 21.16
C GLU A 59 -23.13 5.65 19.75
N LEU A 60 -22.61 4.44 19.56
CA LEU A 60 -22.20 3.94 18.24
C LEU A 60 -23.41 3.76 17.31
N PHE A 61 -24.49 3.17 17.82
CA PHE A 61 -25.73 3.03 17.06
C PHE A 61 -26.39 4.37 16.78
N GLU A 62 -26.35 5.31 17.73
CA GLU A 62 -26.82 6.68 17.50
C GLU A 62 -26.01 7.38 16.40
N PHE A 63 -24.69 7.19 16.39
CA PHE A 63 -23.82 7.70 15.33
C PHE A 63 -24.22 7.14 13.96
N PHE A 64 -24.36 5.81 13.84
CA PHE A 64 -24.79 5.18 12.59
C PHE A 64 -26.21 5.57 12.17
N GLY A 65 -27.09 5.85 13.12
CA GLY A 65 -28.45 6.35 12.88
C GLY A 65 -28.55 7.73 12.24
N ARG A 66 -27.44 8.48 12.17
CA ARG A 66 -27.36 9.79 11.51
C ARG A 66 -26.71 9.73 10.13
N THR A 67 -26.39 8.54 9.63
CA THR A 67 -25.71 8.35 8.34
C THR A 67 -26.70 8.31 7.16
N PHE A 68 -26.19 8.46 5.93
CA PHE A 68 -27.01 8.30 4.73
C PHE A 68 -27.58 6.88 4.60
N PHE A 69 -26.91 5.86 5.15
CA PHE A 69 -27.48 4.51 5.24
C PHE A 69 -28.79 4.52 6.03
N ALA A 70 -28.79 5.11 7.22
CA ALA A 70 -29.96 5.18 8.09
C ALA A 70 -31.13 5.99 7.48
N HIS A 71 -30.84 6.87 6.51
CA HIS A 71 -31.86 7.59 5.75
C HIS A 71 -32.55 6.70 4.70
N GLN A 72 -31.88 5.66 4.21
CA GLN A 72 -32.38 4.76 3.16
C GLN A 72 -32.93 3.43 3.72
N SER A 73 -32.36 2.96 4.82
CA SER A 73 -32.66 1.66 5.42
C SER A 73 -32.70 1.75 6.95
N PRO A 74 -33.50 0.92 7.65
CA PRO A 74 -33.48 0.82 9.11
C PRO A 74 -32.08 0.48 9.65
N VAL A 75 -31.65 1.19 10.69
CA VAL A 75 -30.35 0.99 11.35
C VAL A 75 -30.23 -0.41 11.96
N ASP A 76 -31.34 -1.02 12.37
CA ASP A 76 -31.35 -2.37 12.94
C ASP A 76 -30.83 -3.43 11.97
N GLU A 77 -30.84 -3.16 10.65
CA GLU A 77 -30.20 -4.02 9.65
C GLU A 77 -28.67 -4.05 9.78
N LEU A 78 -28.06 -3.02 10.39
CA LEU A 78 -26.62 -2.98 10.70
C LEU A 78 -26.28 -3.63 12.03
N ARG A 79 -27.26 -3.85 12.92
CA ARG A 79 -27.01 -4.26 14.31
C ARG A 79 -26.11 -5.48 14.42
N GLY A 80 -26.49 -6.59 13.79
CA GLY A 80 -25.68 -7.82 13.82
C GLY A 80 -24.27 -7.60 13.27
N LYS A 81 -24.12 -6.88 12.16
CA LYS A 81 -22.79 -6.59 11.58
C LYS A 81 -21.92 -5.71 12.47
N VAL A 82 -22.51 -4.72 13.13
CA VAL A 82 -21.79 -3.83 14.06
C VAL A 82 -21.37 -4.60 15.30
N GLU A 83 -22.25 -5.45 15.84
CA GLU A 83 -21.93 -6.35 16.96
C GLU A 83 -20.79 -7.31 16.60
N ASP A 84 -20.82 -7.93 15.42
CA ASP A 84 -19.73 -8.79 14.91
C ASP A 84 -18.40 -8.02 14.77
N VAL A 85 -18.45 -6.79 14.26
CA VAL A 85 -17.28 -5.90 14.15
C VAL A 85 -16.74 -5.53 15.53
N LEU A 86 -17.59 -5.19 16.49
CA LEU A 86 -17.17 -4.90 17.87
C LEU A 86 -16.52 -6.14 18.51
N ALA A 87 -17.11 -7.32 18.32
CA ALA A 87 -16.56 -8.58 18.81
C ALA A 87 -15.20 -8.88 18.18
N PHE A 88 -15.04 -8.66 16.86
CA PHE A 88 -13.75 -8.75 16.18
C PHE A 88 -12.73 -7.77 16.76
N LEU A 89 -13.09 -6.49 16.90
CA LEU A 89 -12.18 -5.45 17.38
C LEU A 89 -11.74 -5.69 18.84
N GLN A 90 -12.61 -6.22 19.68
CA GLN A 90 -12.27 -6.61 21.05
C GLN A 90 -11.38 -7.85 21.09
N ARG A 91 -11.73 -8.90 20.33
CA ARG A 91 -10.94 -10.14 20.26
C ARG A 91 -9.51 -9.89 19.81
N GLU A 92 -9.33 -8.99 18.84
CA GLU A 92 -8.02 -8.67 18.27
C GLU A 92 -7.26 -7.56 19.04
N ASP A 93 -7.75 -7.15 20.22
CA ASP A 93 -7.15 -6.16 21.11
C ASP A 93 -7.04 -4.74 20.51
N PHE A 94 -7.94 -4.37 19.59
CA PHE A 94 -8.07 -2.96 19.16
C PHE A 94 -8.88 -2.14 20.16
N LEU A 95 -9.84 -2.78 20.84
CA LEU A 95 -10.73 -2.15 21.83
C LEU A 95 -10.68 -2.92 23.15
N GLN A 96 -10.68 -2.19 24.27
CA GLN A 96 -10.85 -2.75 25.61
C GLN A 96 -12.02 -2.07 26.33
N PRO A 97 -13.03 -2.84 26.77
CA PRO A 97 -14.08 -2.33 27.63
C PRO A 97 -13.51 -1.98 29.01
N ARG A 98 -13.81 -0.77 29.50
CA ARG A 98 -13.44 -0.34 30.85
C ARG A 98 -14.56 0.48 31.46
N ASP A 99 -15.05 0.07 32.62
CA ASP A 99 -16.08 0.77 33.38
C ASP A 99 -17.36 1.06 32.54
N GLY A 100 -17.75 0.12 31.66
CA GLY A 100 -18.88 0.30 30.74
C GLY A 100 -18.60 1.18 29.52
N THR A 101 -17.36 1.66 29.33
CA THR A 101 -16.95 2.43 28.14
C THR A 101 -16.02 1.64 27.23
N LEU A 102 -16.27 1.73 25.92
CA LEU A 102 -15.40 1.27 24.85
C LEU A 102 -14.22 2.24 24.70
N ARG A 103 -13.00 1.71 24.79
CA ARG A 103 -11.78 2.50 24.57
C ARG A 103 -10.85 1.78 23.62
N ALA A 104 -10.32 2.50 22.65
CA ALA A 104 -9.26 1.98 21.81
C ALA A 104 -7.99 1.71 22.64
N THR A 105 -7.30 0.61 22.34
CA THR A 105 -5.97 0.31 22.88
C THR A 105 -4.91 1.18 22.18
N PHE A 106 -3.63 1.00 22.54
CA PHE A 106 -2.55 1.63 21.77
C PHE A 106 -2.52 1.09 20.32
N PHE A 107 -2.73 -0.21 20.14
CA PHE A 107 -2.83 -0.84 18.82
C PHE A 107 -4.03 -0.30 18.03
N GLY A 108 -5.22 -0.25 18.65
CA GLY A 108 -6.43 0.36 18.09
C GLY A 108 -6.23 1.79 17.60
N ARG A 109 -5.66 2.65 18.44
CA ARG A 109 -5.36 4.03 18.05
C ARG A 109 -4.35 4.09 16.92
N ARG A 110 -3.27 3.31 16.98
CA ARG A 110 -2.24 3.34 15.93
C ARG A 110 -2.79 2.88 14.58
N THR A 111 -3.59 1.82 14.55
CA THR A 111 -4.29 1.35 13.34
C THR A 111 -5.18 2.43 12.75
N SER A 112 -5.96 3.13 13.59
CA SER A 112 -6.78 4.26 13.15
C SER A 112 -5.94 5.42 12.60
N ASP A 113 -4.83 5.79 13.26
CA ASP A 113 -3.94 6.87 12.83
C ASP A 113 -3.25 6.56 11.50
N LEU A 114 -2.94 5.27 11.26
CA LEU A 114 -2.34 4.78 10.01
C LEU A 114 -3.37 4.67 8.87
N TYR A 115 -4.65 4.79 9.18
CA TYR A 115 -5.79 4.72 8.25
C TYR A 115 -5.89 3.37 7.51
N ILE A 116 -5.43 2.28 8.11
CA ILE A 116 -5.49 0.92 7.55
C ILE A 116 -6.72 0.17 8.09
N ASP A 117 -7.24 -0.79 7.33
CA ASP A 117 -8.29 -1.69 7.82
C ASP A 117 -7.78 -2.46 9.06
N PRO A 118 -8.58 -2.58 10.14
CA PRO A 118 -8.25 -3.44 11.28
C PRO A 118 -7.82 -4.87 10.88
N LEU A 119 -8.42 -5.47 9.86
CA LEU A 119 -8.01 -6.78 9.35
C LEU A 119 -6.61 -6.75 8.73
N SER A 120 -6.23 -5.67 8.06
CA SER A 120 -4.86 -5.47 7.57
C SER A 120 -3.87 -5.43 8.72
N ALA A 121 -4.20 -4.70 9.79
CA ALA A 121 -3.35 -4.60 10.98
C ALA A 121 -3.17 -5.96 11.68
N VAL A 122 -4.20 -6.81 11.72
CA VAL A 122 -4.09 -8.19 12.23
C VAL A 122 -3.13 -9.02 11.38
N LYS A 123 -3.28 -8.99 10.04
CA LYS A 123 -2.38 -9.72 9.13
C LYS A 123 -0.93 -9.24 9.24
N MET A 124 -0.73 -7.93 9.35
CA MET A 124 0.60 -7.33 9.58
C MET A 124 1.18 -7.72 10.93
N ARG A 125 0.39 -7.70 12.02
CA ARG A 125 0.81 -8.15 13.35
C ARG A 125 1.29 -9.61 13.29
N ALA A 126 0.50 -10.50 12.69
CA ALA A 126 0.87 -11.91 12.55
C ALA A 126 2.22 -12.08 11.83
N ALA A 127 2.45 -11.35 10.73
CA ALA A 127 3.72 -11.40 10.01
C ALA A 127 4.90 -10.76 10.80
N LEU A 128 4.63 -9.79 11.67
CA LEU A 128 5.65 -9.19 12.56
C LEU A 128 6.06 -10.14 13.69
N GLU A 129 5.10 -10.92 14.21
CA GLU A 129 5.31 -11.91 15.27
C GLU A 129 5.91 -13.23 14.76
N ASP A 130 5.77 -13.52 13.46
CA ASP A 130 6.40 -14.68 12.81
C ASP A 130 7.92 -14.51 12.70
N ASP A 131 8.69 -15.55 13.02
CA ASP A 131 10.16 -15.54 12.96
C ASP A 131 10.72 -15.65 11.54
N ARG A 132 9.87 -15.83 10.51
CA ARG A 132 10.29 -15.82 9.10
C ARG A 132 10.93 -14.48 8.74
N GLU A 133 12.16 -14.59 8.28
CA GLU A 133 12.95 -13.48 7.76
C GLU A 133 12.89 -13.47 6.22
N GLY A 134 13.08 -12.28 5.64
CA GLY A 134 13.18 -12.10 4.19
C GLY A 134 12.14 -11.13 3.62
N ASP A 135 12.55 -10.40 2.59
CA ASP A 135 11.72 -9.36 1.98
C ASP A 135 10.40 -9.92 1.43
N PHE A 136 10.47 -11.08 0.76
CA PHE A 136 9.32 -11.63 0.04
C PHE A 136 8.15 -11.94 0.97
N TYR A 137 8.41 -12.50 2.16
CA TYR A 137 7.36 -12.79 3.14
C TYR A 137 6.66 -11.51 3.61
N HIS A 138 7.41 -10.44 3.89
CA HIS A 138 6.84 -9.15 4.28
C HIS A 138 6.07 -8.47 3.13
N LEU A 139 6.58 -8.58 1.88
CA LEU A 139 5.86 -8.14 0.68
C LEU A 139 4.53 -8.88 0.52
N TRP A 140 4.53 -10.20 0.68
CA TRP A 140 3.32 -11.00 0.64
C TRP A 140 2.37 -10.64 1.78
N ALA A 141 2.85 -10.45 3.00
CA ALA A 141 2.03 -10.05 4.13
C ALA A 141 1.32 -8.71 3.88
N ALA A 142 2.00 -7.74 3.27
CA ALA A 142 1.36 -6.51 2.81
C ALA A 142 0.33 -6.79 1.69
N CYS A 143 0.64 -7.69 0.76
CA CYS A 143 -0.26 -8.03 -0.35
C CYS A 143 -1.50 -8.83 0.07
N SER A 144 -1.44 -9.57 1.18
CA SER A 144 -2.57 -10.31 1.71
C SER A 144 -3.56 -9.43 2.46
N THR A 145 -3.21 -8.18 2.77
CA THR A 145 -4.12 -7.23 3.42
C THR A 145 -5.29 -6.81 2.51
N PRO A 146 -6.49 -6.56 3.03
CA PRO A 146 -7.60 -6.02 2.24
C PRO A 146 -7.26 -4.66 1.59
N ASP A 147 -6.38 -3.87 2.20
CA ASP A 147 -5.96 -2.56 1.67
C ASP A 147 -5.12 -2.66 0.40
N MET A 148 -4.48 -3.80 0.10
CA MET A 148 -3.73 -3.97 -1.15
C MET A 148 -4.65 -4.42 -2.29
N PRO A 149 -4.70 -3.70 -3.42
CA PRO A 149 -5.28 -4.19 -4.67
C PRO A 149 -4.43 -5.33 -5.23
N LYS A 150 -5.06 -6.48 -5.49
CA LYS A 150 -4.37 -7.65 -6.04
C LYS A 150 -4.40 -7.61 -7.56
N LEU A 151 -3.34 -8.12 -8.17
CA LEU A 151 -3.31 -8.38 -9.60
C LEU A 151 -4.19 -9.58 -9.93
N TYR A 152 -5.03 -9.45 -10.96
CA TYR A 152 -5.79 -10.58 -11.49
C TYR A 152 -4.87 -11.65 -12.05
N LEU A 153 -5.19 -12.92 -11.80
CA LEU A 153 -4.52 -14.05 -12.44
C LEU A 153 -4.98 -14.20 -13.87
N ARG A 154 -4.04 -14.46 -14.77
CA ARG A 154 -4.31 -14.87 -16.15
C ARG A 154 -3.97 -16.33 -16.30
N ARG A 155 -4.49 -16.98 -17.33
CA ARG A 155 -4.20 -18.39 -17.63
C ARG A 155 -2.70 -18.72 -17.69
N GLY A 156 -1.87 -17.81 -18.19
CA GLY A 156 -0.41 -17.99 -18.25
C GLY A 156 0.31 -17.72 -16.93
N ASP A 157 -0.39 -17.28 -15.88
CA ASP A 157 0.22 -16.94 -14.60
C ASP A 157 0.33 -18.13 -13.64
N TYR A 158 -0.62 -19.06 -13.69
CA TYR A 158 -0.76 -20.14 -12.69
C TYR A 158 0.55 -20.90 -12.45
N THR A 159 1.17 -21.42 -13.51
CA THR A 159 2.38 -22.26 -13.38
C THR A 159 3.53 -21.53 -12.71
N TRP A 160 3.88 -20.32 -13.14
CA TRP A 160 5.01 -19.61 -12.55
C TRP A 160 4.71 -19.09 -11.14
N VAL A 161 3.44 -18.82 -10.82
CA VAL A 161 3.02 -18.44 -9.47
C VAL A 161 3.11 -19.65 -8.52
N GLU A 162 2.72 -20.85 -8.95
CA GLU A 162 2.87 -22.09 -8.18
C GLU A 162 4.35 -22.43 -7.92
N ASP A 163 5.20 -22.29 -8.95
CA ASP A 163 6.64 -22.44 -8.81
C ASP A 163 7.18 -21.44 -7.77
N LYS A 164 6.67 -20.20 -7.79
CA LYS A 164 7.05 -19.16 -6.84
C LYS A 164 6.61 -19.48 -5.40
N ILE A 165 5.39 -19.98 -5.22
CA ILE A 165 4.86 -20.43 -3.91
C ILE A 165 5.77 -21.50 -3.33
N THR A 166 6.15 -22.47 -4.15
CA THR A 166 7.03 -23.58 -3.74
C THR A 166 8.43 -23.08 -3.41
N ALA A 167 9.01 -22.22 -4.25
CA ALA A 167 10.35 -21.66 -4.06
C ALA A 167 10.47 -20.81 -2.79
N GLU A 168 9.42 -20.08 -2.43
CA GLU A 168 9.37 -19.22 -1.24
C GLU A 168 8.82 -19.96 0.00
N ALA A 169 8.60 -21.28 -0.10
CA ALA A 169 8.05 -22.13 0.96
C ALA A 169 6.74 -21.57 1.57
N MET A 170 5.88 -21.00 0.72
CA MET A 170 4.60 -20.38 1.11
C MET A 170 3.50 -21.43 1.26
N THR A 171 3.77 -22.46 2.07
CA THR A 171 2.86 -23.58 2.31
C THR A 171 2.16 -23.41 3.65
N PHE A 172 0.95 -22.86 3.63
CA PHE A 172 0.06 -22.77 4.79
C PHE A 172 -1.37 -23.11 4.36
N PRO A 173 -2.22 -23.57 5.30
CA PRO A 173 -3.62 -23.82 4.99
C PRO A 173 -4.29 -22.51 4.57
N VAL A 174 -4.89 -22.51 3.39
CA VAL A 174 -5.65 -21.38 2.84
C VAL A 174 -7.06 -21.81 2.49
N GLU A 175 -8.03 -20.95 2.79
CA GLU A 175 -9.43 -21.16 2.42
C GLU A 175 -9.64 -20.94 0.92
N ASP A 176 -8.96 -19.94 0.35
CA ASP A 176 -9.00 -19.60 -1.07
C ASP A 176 -7.59 -19.57 -1.65
N TYR A 177 -7.24 -20.65 -2.37
CA TYR A 177 -5.92 -20.81 -2.97
C TYR A 177 -5.70 -19.83 -4.12
N GLU A 178 -6.73 -19.52 -4.91
CA GLU A 178 -6.61 -18.61 -6.04
C GLU A 178 -6.40 -17.17 -5.58
N PHE A 179 -7.08 -16.78 -4.49
CA PHE A 179 -6.83 -15.49 -3.84
C PHE A 179 -5.39 -15.38 -3.35
N MET A 180 -4.85 -16.41 -2.67
CA MET A 180 -3.44 -16.43 -2.25
C MET A 180 -2.49 -16.35 -3.45
N MET A 181 -2.78 -17.04 -4.56
CA MET A 181 -1.98 -16.93 -5.79
C MET A 181 -1.95 -15.48 -6.32
N ALA A 182 -3.06 -14.74 -6.25
CA ALA A 182 -3.10 -13.34 -6.63
C ALA A 182 -2.24 -12.45 -5.69
N GLU A 183 -2.22 -12.75 -4.38
CA GLU A 183 -1.34 -12.09 -3.41
C GLU A 183 0.14 -12.33 -3.76
N VAL A 184 0.52 -13.58 -4.06
CA VAL A 184 1.89 -13.97 -4.44
C VAL A 184 2.31 -13.33 -5.76
N LYS A 185 1.41 -13.30 -6.76
CA LYS A 185 1.64 -12.58 -8.02
C LYS A 185 1.94 -11.10 -7.76
N THR A 186 1.18 -10.47 -6.87
CA THR A 186 1.36 -9.05 -6.51
C THR A 186 2.66 -8.81 -5.74
N ALA A 187 3.01 -9.67 -4.78
CA ALA A 187 4.29 -9.64 -4.07
C ALA A 187 5.49 -9.80 -5.02
N THR A 188 5.34 -10.66 -6.03
CA THR A 188 6.37 -10.88 -7.06
C THR A 188 6.58 -9.66 -7.95
N LEU A 189 5.56 -8.83 -8.17
CA LEU A 189 5.75 -7.54 -8.83
C LEU A 189 6.68 -6.63 -8.02
N PHE A 190 6.46 -6.51 -6.71
CA PHE A 190 7.34 -5.72 -5.86
C PHE A 190 8.77 -6.26 -5.87
N GLN A 191 8.94 -7.58 -5.84
CA GLN A 191 10.28 -8.18 -5.94
C GLN A 191 10.95 -7.80 -7.27
N ASP A 192 10.32 -8.07 -8.41
CA ASP A 192 10.85 -7.69 -9.73
C ASP A 192 11.16 -6.19 -9.83
N TRP A 193 10.29 -5.35 -9.24
CA TRP A 193 10.47 -3.91 -9.19
C TRP A 193 11.68 -3.51 -8.33
N THR A 194 11.84 -4.07 -7.13
CA THR A 194 13.01 -3.81 -6.27
C THR A 194 14.30 -4.48 -6.78
N ASP A 195 14.19 -5.48 -7.64
CA ASP A 195 15.32 -6.08 -8.35
C ASP A 195 15.77 -5.27 -9.57
N GLU A 196 15.20 -4.08 -9.76
CA GLU A 196 15.52 -3.13 -10.84
C GLU A 196 15.20 -3.64 -12.24
N ARG A 197 14.23 -4.54 -12.38
CA ARG A 197 13.65 -4.81 -13.71
C ARG A 197 13.07 -3.53 -14.29
N SER A 198 13.25 -3.37 -15.60
CA SER A 198 12.71 -2.23 -16.33
C SER A 198 11.19 -2.21 -16.27
N GLU A 199 10.60 -1.02 -16.42
CA GLU A 199 9.15 -0.85 -16.44
C GLU A 199 8.50 -1.70 -17.55
N ASP A 200 9.15 -1.79 -18.71
CA ASP A 200 8.72 -2.63 -19.83
C ASP A 200 8.73 -4.13 -19.49
N GLU A 201 9.72 -4.62 -18.74
CA GLU A 201 9.77 -6.02 -18.32
C GLU A 201 8.66 -6.33 -17.31
N VAL A 202 8.41 -5.42 -16.37
CA VAL A 202 7.35 -5.57 -15.36
C VAL A 202 5.97 -5.53 -16.04
N THR A 203 5.68 -4.51 -16.86
CA THR A 203 4.40 -4.40 -17.56
C THR A 203 4.09 -5.64 -18.41
N LYS A 204 5.08 -6.13 -19.18
CA LYS A 204 4.94 -7.35 -19.99
C LYS A 204 4.71 -8.60 -19.14
N LYS A 205 5.53 -8.82 -18.11
CA LYS A 205 5.43 -10.02 -17.26
C LYS A 205 4.06 -10.08 -16.57
N PHE A 206 3.59 -8.98 -15.99
CA PHE A 206 2.37 -8.97 -15.18
C PHE A 206 1.09 -8.65 -15.94
N GLY A 207 1.19 -8.15 -17.18
CA GLY A 207 0.04 -7.80 -18.02
C GLY A 207 -0.67 -6.54 -17.57
N ILE A 208 0.10 -5.53 -17.17
CA ILE A 208 -0.41 -4.28 -16.59
C ILE A 208 0.19 -3.08 -17.30
N GLY A 209 -0.42 -1.91 -17.11
CA GLY A 209 0.13 -0.65 -17.62
C GLY A 209 1.16 0.00 -16.67
N PRO A 210 1.93 0.99 -17.16
CA PRO A 210 2.79 1.84 -16.33
C PRO A 210 2.06 2.49 -15.14
N GLY A 211 0.82 2.93 -15.36
CA GLY A 211 -0.01 3.55 -14.32
C GLY A 211 -0.33 2.58 -13.18
N ASP A 212 -0.51 1.29 -13.48
CA ASP A 212 -0.76 0.26 -12.47
C ASP A 212 0.45 0.01 -11.60
N ILE A 213 1.66 0.00 -12.19
CA ILE A 213 2.91 -0.13 -11.42
C ILE A 213 2.98 1.00 -10.39
N ARG A 214 2.75 2.25 -10.83
CA ARG A 214 2.80 3.40 -9.92
C ARG A 214 1.76 3.28 -8.80
N ARG A 215 0.52 2.94 -9.13
CA ARG A 215 -0.56 2.76 -8.15
C ARG A 215 -0.23 1.68 -7.12
N ILE A 216 0.29 0.53 -7.57
CA ILE A 216 0.67 -0.59 -6.70
C ILE A 216 1.88 -0.22 -5.85
N VAL A 217 2.88 0.46 -6.41
CA VAL A 217 4.05 0.97 -5.68
C VAL A 217 3.63 1.95 -4.59
N ASP A 218 2.81 2.95 -4.91
CA ASP A 218 2.34 3.95 -3.95
C ASP A 218 1.58 3.27 -2.78
N GLN A 219 0.71 2.30 -3.10
CA GLN A 219 0.01 1.50 -2.11
C GLN A 219 0.96 0.64 -1.24
N GLY A 220 1.95 0.00 -1.88
CA GLY A 220 2.97 -0.79 -1.18
C GLY A 220 3.82 0.05 -0.22
N VAL A 221 4.20 1.27 -0.62
CA VAL A 221 4.93 2.20 0.26
C VAL A 221 4.11 2.51 1.51
N TRP A 222 2.84 2.85 1.36
CA TRP A 222 1.97 3.13 2.52
C TRP A 222 1.81 1.92 3.44
N LEU A 223 1.59 0.73 2.89
CA LEU A 223 1.40 -0.48 3.71
C LEU A 223 2.70 -0.94 4.39
N MET A 224 3.85 -0.79 3.73
CA MET A 224 5.15 -1.08 4.36
C MET A 224 5.49 -0.06 5.46
N TYR A 225 5.13 1.21 5.26
CA TYR A 225 5.21 2.22 6.32
C TYR A 225 4.34 1.82 7.52
N ALA A 226 3.07 1.46 7.27
CA ALA A 226 2.16 1.02 8.32
C ALA A 226 2.68 -0.22 9.06
N MET A 227 3.20 -1.20 8.34
CA MET A 227 3.80 -2.40 8.92
C MET A 227 5.04 -2.08 9.77
N ALA A 228 5.90 -1.14 9.34
CA ALA A 228 7.04 -0.69 10.12
C ALA A 228 6.60 0.03 11.41
N GLU A 229 5.54 0.86 11.35
CA GLU A 229 4.98 1.54 12.52
C GLU A 229 4.34 0.55 13.51
N LEU A 230 3.66 -0.48 13.03
CA LEU A 230 3.20 -1.59 13.88
C LEU A 230 4.36 -2.40 14.44
N GLY A 231 5.47 -2.52 13.69
CA GLY A 231 6.71 -3.14 14.16
C GLY A 231 7.25 -2.49 15.44
N LYS A 232 7.06 -1.18 15.66
CA LYS A 232 7.45 -0.51 16.90
C LYS A 232 6.72 -1.05 18.14
N ILE A 233 5.52 -1.60 17.94
CA ILE A 233 4.66 -2.20 18.95
C ILE A 233 5.02 -3.67 19.16
N PHE A 234 5.06 -4.44 18.07
CA PHE A 234 5.10 -5.90 18.14
C PHE A 234 6.50 -6.50 17.95
N ASN A 235 7.35 -5.89 17.11
CA ASN A 235 8.69 -6.41 16.85
C ASN A 235 9.67 -5.32 16.35
N LYS A 236 10.33 -4.64 17.29
CA LYS A 236 11.26 -3.54 16.98
C LYS A 236 12.41 -3.94 16.06
N LYS A 237 12.80 -5.21 16.03
CA LYS A 237 13.89 -5.71 15.18
C LYS A 237 13.53 -5.63 13.69
N LYS A 238 12.25 -5.73 13.34
CA LYS A 238 11.76 -5.69 11.95
C LYS A 238 11.59 -4.27 11.41
N VAL A 239 11.57 -3.24 12.25
CA VAL A 239 11.32 -1.83 11.84
C VAL A 239 12.34 -1.36 10.79
N MET A 240 13.63 -1.57 11.05
CA MET A 240 14.70 -1.16 10.12
C MET A 240 14.64 -1.90 8.78
N PRO A 241 14.56 -3.25 8.74
CA PRO A 241 14.34 -4.00 7.50
C PRO A 241 13.13 -3.51 6.70
N LEU A 242 11.97 -3.33 7.36
CA LEU A 242 10.74 -2.86 6.70
C LEU A 242 10.89 -1.45 6.14
N THR A 243 11.56 -0.55 6.86
CA THR A 243 11.83 0.82 6.40
C THR A 243 12.75 0.81 5.17
N ARG A 244 13.78 -0.04 5.14
CA ARG A 244 14.66 -0.20 3.97
C ARG A 244 13.89 -0.78 2.78
N LEU A 245 13.06 -1.78 3.02
CA LEU A 245 12.21 -2.39 1.99
C LEU A 245 11.20 -1.39 1.43
N MET A 246 10.59 -0.55 2.27
CA MET A 246 9.71 0.55 1.85
C MET A 246 10.41 1.51 0.88
N ILE A 247 11.63 1.96 1.20
CA ILE A 247 12.41 2.84 0.31
C ILE A 247 12.77 2.12 -0.99
N ARG A 248 13.14 0.83 -0.90
CA ARG A 248 13.41 0.01 -2.09
C ARG A 248 12.19 -0.10 -2.99
N ILE A 249 11.00 -0.28 -2.45
CA ILE A 249 9.74 -0.25 -3.21
C ILE A 249 9.50 1.13 -3.81
N GLN A 250 9.63 2.21 -3.03
CA GLN A 250 9.36 3.57 -3.50
C GLN A 250 10.17 3.92 -4.76
N TYR A 251 11.45 3.58 -4.77
CA TYR A 251 12.36 3.91 -5.88
C TYR A 251 12.55 2.77 -6.87
N GLY A 252 12.14 1.55 -6.49
CA GLY A 252 12.36 0.34 -7.26
C GLY A 252 13.82 0.05 -7.45
N ILE A 253 14.52 -0.15 -6.33
CA ILE A 253 15.97 -0.30 -6.28
C ILE A 253 16.39 -1.47 -5.40
N LYS A 254 17.59 -1.99 -5.68
CA LYS A 254 18.29 -2.88 -4.76
C LYS A 254 18.83 -2.11 -3.57
N GLU A 255 19.12 -2.86 -2.51
CA GLU A 255 19.54 -2.32 -1.22
C GLU A 255 20.81 -1.46 -1.28
N GLU A 256 21.73 -1.82 -2.16
CA GLU A 256 23.00 -1.11 -2.37
C GLU A 256 22.86 0.32 -2.93
N LEU A 257 21.66 0.70 -3.39
CA LEU A 257 21.38 2.05 -3.92
C LEU A 257 20.68 2.97 -2.91
N LEU A 258 20.37 2.48 -1.70
CA LEU A 258 19.62 3.23 -0.67
C LEU A 258 20.25 4.58 -0.33
N ASP A 259 21.57 4.67 -0.30
CA ASP A 259 22.29 5.93 -0.04
C ASP A 259 22.11 6.93 -1.18
N LEU A 260 22.15 6.46 -2.43
CA LEU A 260 22.18 7.31 -3.61
C LEU A 260 20.83 7.94 -3.93
N VAL A 261 19.73 7.22 -3.68
CA VAL A 261 18.37 7.71 -3.97
C VAL A 261 17.88 8.80 -3.04
N GLN A 262 18.59 9.06 -1.93
CA GLN A 262 18.29 10.18 -1.05
C GLN A 262 18.53 11.53 -1.74
N LEU A 263 19.34 11.55 -2.80
CA LEU A 263 19.63 12.76 -3.57
C LEU A 263 18.45 13.13 -4.47
N ARG A 264 17.97 14.37 -4.35
CA ARG A 264 16.86 14.84 -5.19
C ARG A 264 17.24 14.78 -6.66
N GLY A 265 16.38 14.16 -7.45
CA GLY A 265 16.59 13.93 -8.88
C GLY A 265 17.37 12.65 -9.20
N VAL A 266 17.75 11.84 -8.21
CA VAL A 266 18.39 10.53 -8.40
C VAL A 266 17.38 9.42 -8.15
N GLY A 267 16.71 8.96 -9.21
CA GLY A 267 15.87 7.74 -9.19
C GLY A 267 16.67 6.48 -9.59
N ARG A 268 15.99 5.34 -9.76
CA ARG A 268 16.62 4.04 -10.07
C ARG A 268 17.72 4.06 -11.14
N VAL A 269 17.43 4.61 -12.32
CA VAL A 269 18.35 4.58 -13.47
C VAL A 269 19.62 5.37 -13.17
N ARG A 270 19.47 6.54 -12.54
CA ARG A 270 20.59 7.41 -12.20
C ARG A 270 21.41 6.86 -11.04
N ALA A 271 20.75 6.31 -10.01
CA ALA A 271 21.42 5.64 -8.90
C ALA A 271 22.25 4.45 -9.40
N ARG A 272 21.69 3.62 -10.28
CA ARG A 272 22.40 2.49 -10.89
C ARG A 272 23.58 2.95 -11.76
N ALA A 273 23.42 4.03 -12.53
CA ALA A 273 24.50 4.60 -13.34
C ALA A 273 25.67 5.14 -12.48
N LEU A 274 25.37 5.79 -11.35
CA LEU A 274 26.37 6.22 -10.36
C LEU A 274 27.11 5.01 -9.77
N PHE A 275 26.36 4.02 -9.28
CA PHE A 275 26.91 2.83 -8.66
C PHE A 275 27.82 2.04 -9.62
N GLY A 276 27.42 1.91 -10.90
CA GLY A 276 28.20 1.26 -11.94
C GLY A 276 29.52 1.96 -12.28
N ARG A 277 29.70 3.22 -11.85
CA ARG A 277 30.97 3.97 -11.95
C ARG A 277 31.78 3.96 -10.66
N GLY A 278 31.40 3.13 -9.68
CA GLY A 278 32.07 3.01 -8.39
C GLY A 278 31.68 4.10 -7.38
N LEU A 279 30.70 4.95 -7.70
CA LEU A 279 30.18 5.97 -6.79
C LEU A 279 29.04 5.37 -5.98
N LYS A 280 29.39 4.67 -4.90
CA LYS A 280 28.44 3.83 -4.15
C LYS A 280 27.81 4.55 -2.95
N THR A 281 28.52 5.53 -2.40
CA THR A 281 28.11 6.24 -1.18
C THR A 281 28.05 7.75 -1.41
N LEU A 282 27.35 8.46 -0.52
CA LEU A 282 27.36 9.93 -0.51
C LEU A 282 28.79 10.51 -0.35
N ARG A 283 29.69 9.79 0.35
CA ARG A 283 31.10 10.19 0.52
C ARG A 283 31.89 10.07 -0.78
N ASP A 284 31.60 9.07 -1.61
CA ASP A 284 32.24 8.92 -2.91
C ASP A 284 31.83 10.08 -3.84
N LEU A 285 30.55 10.46 -3.80
CA LEU A 285 30.03 11.59 -4.57
C LEU A 285 30.60 12.93 -4.12
N GLN A 286 30.86 13.12 -2.82
CA GLN A 286 31.51 14.33 -2.29
C GLN A 286 32.93 14.51 -2.82
N LYS A 287 33.65 13.41 -3.08
CA LYS A 287 35.02 13.44 -3.60
C LYS A 287 35.07 13.51 -5.13
N ALA A 288 33.97 13.21 -5.80
CA ALA A 288 33.89 13.20 -7.25
C ALA A 288 33.93 14.63 -7.83
N ASN A 289 34.63 14.82 -8.94
CA ASN A 289 34.61 16.07 -9.67
C ASN A 289 33.23 16.25 -10.35
N PRO A 290 32.57 17.42 -10.24
CA PRO A 290 31.30 17.69 -10.93
C PRO A 290 31.35 17.42 -12.44
N GLY A 291 32.49 17.64 -13.09
CA GLY A 291 32.69 17.33 -14.51
C GLY A 291 32.62 15.84 -14.82
N ASP A 292 33.08 14.99 -13.90
CA ASP A 292 33.02 13.53 -14.06
C ASP A 292 31.59 13.01 -13.82
N LEU A 293 30.87 13.59 -12.85
CA LEU A 293 29.45 13.30 -12.62
C LEU A 293 28.59 13.64 -13.85
N ALA A 294 28.86 14.78 -14.50
CA ALA A 294 28.12 15.21 -15.69
C ALA A 294 28.30 14.26 -16.89
N ARG A 295 29.40 13.52 -16.95
CA ARG A 295 29.70 12.53 -18.01
C ARG A 295 29.00 11.18 -17.81
N ILE A 296 28.39 10.96 -16.65
CA ILE A 296 27.66 9.72 -16.37
C ILE A 296 26.33 9.77 -17.14
N PRO A 297 25.97 8.69 -17.88
CA PRO A 297 24.70 8.61 -18.58
C PRO A 297 23.52 8.95 -17.67
N ALA A 298 22.53 9.67 -18.22
CA ALA A 298 21.31 10.12 -17.54
C ALA A 298 21.46 11.18 -16.42
N ILE A 299 22.68 11.64 -16.10
CA ILE A 299 22.91 12.74 -15.13
C ILE A 299 22.93 14.09 -15.84
N GLY A 300 23.94 14.31 -16.69
CA GLY A 300 24.17 15.58 -17.38
C GLY A 300 24.60 16.73 -16.45
N PRO A 301 24.99 17.90 -17.00
CA PRO A 301 25.61 18.98 -16.23
C PRO A 301 24.70 19.58 -15.15
N ALA A 302 23.44 19.84 -15.48
CA ALA A 302 22.51 20.49 -14.55
C ALA A 302 22.23 19.64 -13.29
N LEU A 303 22.11 18.32 -13.44
CA LEU A 303 21.89 17.44 -12.29
C LEU A 303 23.19 17.24 -11.50
N ALA A 304 24.34 17.16 -12.17
CA ALA A 304 25.63 17.06 -11.49
C ALA A 304 25.85 18.24 -10.52
N THR A 305 25.58 19.48 -10.98
CA THR A 305 25.61 20.67 -10.12
C THR A 305 24.67 20.55 -8.93
N LYS A 306 23.40 20.16 -9.16
CA LYS A 306 22.42 19.97 -8.08
C LYS A 306 22.81 18.88 -7.07
N ILE A 307 23.48 17.82 -7.52
CA ILE A 307 23.99 16.77 -6.63
C ILE A 307 25.10 17.34 -5.74
N THR A 308 26.08 18.02 -6.32
CA THR A 308 27.19 18.65 -5.56
C THR A 308 26.68 19.69 -4.56
N GLU A 309 25.71 20.52 -4.94
CA GLU A 309 25.07 21.50 -4.04
C GLU A 309 24.41 20.83 -2.83
N GLN A 310 23.71 19.71 -3.05
CA GLN A 310 23.05 18.95 -1.97
C GLN A 310 24.06 18.36 -0.98
N LEU A 311 25.23 17.93 -1.46
CA LEU A 311 26.26 17.30 -0.65
C LEU A 311 27.08 18.29 0.20
N HIS A 312 27.13 19.57 -0.20
CA HIS A 312 27.91 20.61 0.49
C HIS A 312 27.08 21.45 1.50
N GLY A 313 25.75 21.31 1.52
CA GLY A 313 24.90 21.97 2.50
C GLY A 313 24.91 21.28 3.87
N LYS A 314 25.46 21.90 4.92
CA LYS A 314 25.47 21.36 6.30
C LYS A 314 24.07 20.98 6.82
N ALA A 315 23.03 21.74 6.48
CA ALA A 315 21.64 21.44 6.83
C ALA A 315 21.02 20.32 5.96
N ALA A 316 21.44 20.21 4.69
CA ALA A 316 21.00 19.16 3.78
C ALA A 316 21.58 17.79 4.18
N MET A 317 22.85 17.75 4.59
CA MET A 317 23.49 16.54 5.12
C MET A 317 22.82 16.02 6.40
N LYS A 318 22.41 16.90 7.32
CA LYS A 318 21.69 16.49 8.54
C LYS A 318 20.28 15.97 8.24
N LYS A 319 19.66 16.44 7.14
CA LYS A 319 18.36 15.96 6.66
C LYS A 319 18.45 14.64 5.88
N LEU A 320 19.52 14.44 5.09
CA LEU A 320 19.82 13.18 4.40
C LEU A 320 20.19 12.09 5.42
N ALA A 321 21.08 12.40 6.37
CA ALA A 321 21.38 11.54 7.52
C ALA A 321 20.12 11.28 8.37
N GLY A 322 19.31 12.31 8.63
CA GLY A 322 18.05 12.19 9.36
C GLY A 322 17.00 11.33 8.65
N GLN A 323 16.97 11.28 7.32
CA GLN A 323 16.10 10.38 6.56
C GLN A 323 16.59 8.92 6.59
N ALA A 324 17.89 8.69 6.74
CA ALA A 324 18.45 7.38 7.07
C ALA A 324 18.19 7.00 8.56
N GLU A 325 18.18 7.98 9.46
CA GLU A 325 17.87 7.84 10.90
C GLU A 325 16.36 7.87 11.22
N LEU A 326 15.46 8.11 10.26
CA LEU A 326 14.00 7.97 10.50
C LEU A 326 13.60 6.51 10.79
N GLY A 327 14.50 5.55 10.59
CA GLY A 327 14.39 4.21 11.14
C GLY A 327 14.95 4.04 12.57
N GLU A 328 15.64 5.04 13.12
CA GLU A 328 16.24 5.03 14.48
C GLU A 328 15.58 6.00 15.48
N PHE A 329 14.58 6.79 15.09
CA PHE A 329 13.82 7.63 16.03
C PHE A 329 12.44 7.02 16.39
N GLY A 330 12.38 6.42 17.59
CA GLY A 330 11.19 6.33 18.47
C GLY A 330 10.28 5.13 18.28
#